data_AF-A0A930VDL1-F1
#
_entry.id   AF-A0A930VDL1-F1
#
_cell.length_a   1.000
_cell.length_b   1.000
_cell.length_c   1.000
_cell.angle_alpha   90.00
_cell.angle_beta   90.00
_cell.angle_gamma   90.00
#
_symmetry.space_group_name_H-M   'P 1'
#
loop_
_entity.id
_entity.type
_entity.pdbx_description
1 polymer ?
#
loop_
_entity_poly.entity_id
_entity_poly.type
_entity_poly.pdbx_seq_one_letter_code
_entity_poly.pdbx_strand_id
1 'polypeptide(L)'
;MSACGDDSGSSAADPADTTSTSSSATPSDTPASTEATSEAPDWPACDSVWVAGQKIPGGYKGCLDGSDQVAADNLSCSSGQHIVRYADRFYGVAGGKIYEASGPLDKDKGYLKMVRSCRA
;
A
#
# COMPACT_ATOMS: atom_id res chain seq x y z
N MET A 1 6.28 7.64 47.39
CA MET A 1 5.10 7.17 48.14
C MET A 1 4.27 6.31 47.21
N SER A 2 4.06 5.05 47.59
CA SER A 2 3.15 4.02 47.03
C SER A 2 3.47 3.56 45.59
N ALA A 3 3.92 2.33 45.28
CA ALA A 3 3.54 0.94 45.65
C ALA A 3 2.46 0.31 44.75
N CYS A 4 2.85 -0.74 44.00
CA CYS A 4 2.16 -2.02 43.71
C CYS A 4 3.08 -2.81 42.76
N GLY A 5 3.59 -4.02 43.04
CA GLY A 5 2.89 -5.26 43.45
C GLY A 5 2.32 -5.92 42.17
N ASP A 6 2.57 -7.16 41.79
CA ASP A 6 2.66 -8.39 42.57
C ASP A 6 3.24 -9.54 41.69
N ASP A 7 4.06 -10.41 42.28
CA ASP A 7 4.55 -11.67 41.73
C ASP A 7 3.68 -12.81 42.28
N SER A 8 3.06 -13.59 41.40
CA SER A 8 2.34 -14.83 41.70
C SER A 8 2.06 -15.52 40.35
N GLY A 9 2.40 -16.77 40.09
CA GLY A 9 2.96 -17.83 40.89
C GLY A 9 3.04 -19.07 39.99
N SER A 10 3.89 -20.01 40.41
CA SER A 10 4.29 -21.25 39.75
C SER A 10 3.19 -22.07 39.08
N SER A 11 3.58 -22.80 38.04
CA SER A 11 3.13 -24.19 37.82
C SER A 11 4.21 -24.96 37.07
N ALA A 12 4.94 -25.79 37.81
CA ALA A 12 5.83 -26.82 37.28
C ALA A 12 5.03 -28.12 37.07
N ALA A 13 5.25 -28.81 35.95
CA ALA A 13 5.47 -30.26 35.84
C ALA A 13 5.40 -30.74 34.37
N ASP A 14 6.54 -31.18 33.84
CA ASP A 14 6.63 -32.30 32.87
C ASP A 14 6.14 -33.59 33.56
N PRO A 15 5.61 -34.64 32.88
CA PRO A 15 6.36 -35.32 31.82
C PRO A 15 5.57 -36.09 30.72
N ALA A 16 6.35 -36.57 29.74
CA ALA A 16 6.28 -37.89 29.09
C ALA A 16 5.27 -38.18 27.94
N ASP A 17 5.89 -38.39 26.78
CA ASP A 17 5.83 -39.59 25.92
C ASP A 17 4.55 -40.04 25.19
N THR A 18 4.81 -40.33 23.90
CA THR A 18 4.19 -41.36 23.04
C THR A 18 2.74 -41.09 22.65
N THR A 19 2.34 -41.14 21.38
CA THR A 19 2.37 -42.35 20.56
C THR A 19 1.95 -41.98 19.14
N SER A 20 2.58 -42.58 18.13
CA SER A 20 2.05 -42.73 16.76
C SER A 20 0.58 -43.18 16.78
N THR A 21 -0.22 -42.80 15.78
CA THR A 21 -1.04 -43.74 14.96
C THR A 21 -1.75 -42.98 13.84
N SER A 22 -1.67 -43.58 12.66
CA SER A 22 -2.25 -43.20 11.38
C SER A 22 -3.79 -43.11 11.34
N SER A 23 -4.25 -42.48 10.25
CA SER A 23 -5.38 -42.88 9.40
C SER A 23 -6.67 -42.06 9.47
N SER A 24 -6.92 -41.41 8.31
CA SER A 24 -8.17 -41.34 7.56
C SER A 24 -9.49 -41.17 8.29
N ALA A 25 -10.16 -40.04 8.04
CA ALA A 25 -11.29 -40.00 7.10
C ALA A 25 -11.74 -38.56 6.86
N THR A 26 -12.03 -38.26 5.60
CA THR A 26 -12.71 -37.06 5.10
C THR A 26 -14.14 -36.96 5.63
N PRO A 27 -14.60 -35.74 5.90
CA PRO A 27 -15.88 -35.34 5.34
C PRO A 27 -15.71 -34.09 4.46
N SER A 28 -16.28 -34.17 3.26
CA SER A 28 -16.54 -33.01 2.40
C SER A 28 -17.45 -32.05 3.14
N ASP A 29 -16.96 -30.84 3.40
CA ASP A 29 -17.79 -29.67 3.62
C ASP A 29 -17.29 -28.57 2.67
N THR A 30 -17.95 -28.48 1.52
CA THR A 30 -18.02 -27.25 0.75
C THR A 30 -19.30 -26.59 1.21
N PRO A 31 -19.22 -25.46 1.91
CA PRO A 31 -19.44 -24.23 1.16
C PRO A 31 -18.58 -23.04 1.59
N ALA A 32 -18.53 -22.11 0.63
CA ALA A 32 -18.12 -20.72 0.74
C ALA A 32 -16.61 -20.50 0.96
N SER A 33 -15.94 -20.19 -0.16
CA SER A 33 -14.96 -19.11 -0.16
C SER A 33 -15.60 -17.89 0.52
N THR A 34 -15.48 -17.81 1.83
CA THR A 34 -15.30 -16.52 2.46
C THR A 34 -13.93 -16.09 1.95
N GLU A 35 -13.95 -15.39 0.81
CA GLU A 35 -12.84 -14.53 0.43
C GLU A 35 -12.43 -13.85 1.72
N ALA A 36 -11.23 -14.18 2.19
CA ALA A 36 -10.55 -13.36 3.15
C ALA A 36 -10.44 -12.01 2.45
N THR A 37 -11.42 -11.14 2.70
CA THR A 37 -11.22 -9.70 2.69
C THR A 37 -10.22 -9.45 3.79
N SER A 38 -8.96 -9.83 3.54
CA SER A 38 -7.84 -9.11 4.10
C SER A 38 -8.20 -7.66 3.84
N GLU A 39 -8.40 -6.90 4.91
CA GLU A 39 -8.23 -5.46 4.91
C GLU A 39 -6.79 -5.19 4.47
N ALA A 40 -6.49 -5.47 3.20
CA ALA A 40 -5.39 -4.87 2.51
C ALA A 40 -5.67 -3.37 2.68
N PRO A 41 -4.67 -2.59 3.13
CA PRO A 41 -4.84 -1.14 3.16
C PRO A 41 -5.47 -0.71 1.83
N ASP A 42 -6.51 0.12 1.90
CA ASP A 42 -7.42 0.43 0.77
C ASP A 42 -6.67 1.24 -0.31
N TRP A 43 -5.70 0.59 -0.96
CA TRP A 43 -4.87 1.15 -2.00
C TRP A 43 -5.67 1.03 -3.29
N PRO A 44 -6.01 2.15 -3.94
CA PRO A 44 -6.77 2.09 -5.17
C PRO A 44 -5.92 1.44 -6.28
N ALA A 45 -6.60 0.82 -7.25
CA ALA A 45 -5.92 0.28 -8.43
C ALA A 45 -5.28 1.43 -9.23
N CYS A 46 -4.05 1.20 -9.73
CA CYS A 46 -3.29 2.22 -10.43
C CYS A 46 -4.04 2.76 -11.66
N ASP A 47 -4.64 1.89 -12.48
CA ASP A 47 -5.44 2.29 -13.66
C ASP A 47 -6.70 3.08 -13.30
N SER A 48 -7.22 2.93 -12.08
CA SER A 48 -8.39 3.67 -11.63
C SER A 48 -8.03 5.08 -11.16
N VAL A 49 -6.83 5.27 -10.61
CA VAL A 49 -6.37 6.60 -10.17
C VAL A 49 -5.73 7.36 -11.32
N TRP A 50 -4.84 6.72 -12.09
CA TRP A 50 -3.99 7.35 -13.09
C TRP A 50 -4.69 7.55 -14.44
N VAL A 51 -5.79 8.30 -14.41
CA VAL A 51 -6.56 8.67 -15.59
C VAL A 51 -6.29 10.14 -15.92
N ALA A 52 -5.87 10.42 -17.16
CA ALA A 52 -5.64 11.79 -17.63
C ALA A 52 -6.86 12.69 -17.37
N GLY A 53 -6.62 13.85 -16.75
CA GLY A 53 -7.67 14.81 -16.41
C GLY A 53 -8.40 14.57 -15.09
N GLN A 54 -8.25 13.38 -14.46
CA GLN A 54 -8.74 13.14 -13.10
C GLN A 54 -7.90 13.85 -12.04
N LYS A 55 -8.38 13.87 -10.81
CA LYS A 55 -7.71 14.50 -9.67
C LYS A 55 -7.00 13.44 -8.82
N ILE A 56 -5.71 13.62 -8.56
CA ILE A 56 -4.94 12.80 -7.63
C ILE A 56 -5.45 13.10 -6.21
N PRO A 57 -5.71 12.09 -5.37
CA PRO A 57 -5.99 12.29 -3.95
C PRO A 57 -4.85 13.07 -3.27
N GLY A 58 -5.16 13.99 -2.36
CA GLY A 58 -4.15 14.82 -1.68
C GLY A 58 -3.15 14.02 -0.85
N GLY A 59 -3.62 12.92 -0.24
CA GLY A 59 -2.80 12.01 0.56
C GLY A 59 -2.32 10.78 -0.21
N TYR A 60 -2.32 10.81 -1.55
CA TYR A 60 -1.98 9.64 -2.36
C TYR A 60 -0.56 9.16 -2.09
N LYS A 61 -0.43 7.90 -1.65
CA LYS A 61 0.85 7.27 -1.32
C LYS A 61 1.34 6.30 -2.41
N GLY A 62 0.49 5.95 -3.36
CA GLY A 62 0.71 4.84 -4.29
C GLY A 62 -0.58 4.10 -4.60
N CYS A 63 -0.47 3.01 -5.34
CA CYS A 63 -1.59 2.21 -5.83
C CYS A 63 -1.20 0.75 -5.98
N LEU A 64 -2.19 -0.10 -6.24
CA LEU A 64 -1.99 -1.49 -6.63
C LEU A 64 -1.94 -1.60 -8.16
N ASP A 65 -0.81 -2.05 -8.69
CA ASP A 65 -0.67 -2.47 -10.09
C ASP A 65 -0.92 -3.98 -10.15
N GLY A 66 -2.18 -4.36 -10.40
CA GLY A 66 -2.63 -5.74 -10.24
C GLY A 66 -2.58 -6.18 -8.77
N SER A 67 -1.50 -6.87 -8.38
CA SER A 67 -1.26 -7.35 -7.01
C SER A 67 -0.05 -6.69 -6.35
N ASP A 68 0.73 -5.91 -7.10
CA ASP A 68 1.95 -5.29 -6.62
C ASP A 68 1.67 -3.89 -6.07
N GLN A 69 2.13 -3.61 -4.86
CA GLN A 69 2.04 -2.27 -4.29
C GLN A 69 3.12 -1.39 -4.92
N VAL A 70 2.69 -0.44 -5.75
CA VAL A 70 3.55 0.54 -6.37
C VAL A 70 3.49 1.83 -5.56
N ALA A 71 4.58 2.12 -4.85
CA ALA A 71 4.73 3.39 -4.16
C ALA A 71 4.74 4.54 -5.16
N ALA A 72 4.04 5.61 -4.83
CA ALA A 72 4.04 6.79 -5.68
C ALA A 72 5.38 7.52 -5.59
N ASP A 73 5.97 7.84 -6.74
CA ASP A 73 7.16 8.67 -6.78
C ASP A 73 6.76 10.12 -6.51
N ASN A 74 7.03 10.57 -5.28
CA ASN A 74 6.67 11.88 -4.77
C ASN A 74 7.90 12.80 -4.76
N LEU A 75 7.96 13.71 -5.72
CA LEU A 75 8.91 14.80 -5.73
C LEU A 75 8.38 15.96 -4.87
N SER A 76 9.04 16.21 -3.75
CA SER A 76 8.69 17.35 -2.88
C SER A 76 9.18 18.67 -3.47
N CYS A 77 8.30 19.66 -3.47
CA CYS A 77 8.56 21.03 -3.92
C CYS A 77 8.97 21.94 -2.76
N SER A 78 9.72 23.01 -3.07
CA SER A 78 10.06 24.07 -2.11
C SER A 78 8.81 24.76 -1.54
N SER A 79 7.70 24.76 -2.30
CA SER A 79 6.39 25.28 -1.90
C SER A 79 5.63 24.40 -0.90
N GLY A 80 6.15 23.21 -0.55
CA GLY A 80 5.46 22.21 0.28
C GLY A 80 4.44 21.36 -0.48
N GLN A 81 4.28 21.57 -1.78
CA GLN A 81 3.51 20.67 -2.64
C GLN A 81 4.33 19.42 -3.01
N HIS A 82 3.66 18.33 -3.39
CA HIS A 82 4.31 17.12 -3.87
C HIS A 82 3.87 16.82 -5.30
N ILE A 83 4.80 16.71 -6.24
CA ILE A 83 4.55 16.19 -7.58
C ILE A 83 4.61 14.68 -7.50
N VAL A 84 3.56 14.01 -7.95
CA VAL A 84 3.44 12.56 -8.01
C VAL A 84 3.63 12.11 -9.45
N ARG A 85 4.42 11.04 -9.66
CA ARG A 85 4.63 10.40 -10.97
C ARG A 85 4.17 8.94 -10.94
N TYR A 86 3.78 8.44 -12.11
CA TYR A 86 3.48 7.02 -12.33
C TYR A 86 3.79 6.55 -13.74
N ALA A 87 4.32 5.32 -13.83
CA ALA A 87 4.63 4.59 -15.06
C ALA A 87 5.41 5.40 -16.13
N ASP A 88 6.21 6.38 -15.70
CA ASP A 88 6.93 7.34 -16.58
C ASP A 88 6.11 8.01 -17.68
N ARG A 89 4.79 8.04 -17.48
CA ARG A 89 3.82 8.61 -18.41
C ARG A 89 2.84 9.54 -17.74
N PHE A 90 2.50 9.32 -16.48
CA PHE A 90 1.55 10.17 -15.77
C PHE A 90 2.26 11.02 -14.72
N TYR A 91 1.81 12.26 -14.59
CA TYR A 91 2.32 13.19 -13.59
C TYR A 91 1.25 14.17 -13.13
N GLY A 92 1.39 14.67 -11.91
CA GLY A 92 0.51 15.69 -11.38
C GLY A 92 0.91 16.11 -9.98
N VAL A 93 0.30 17.16 -9.46
CA VAL A 93 0.48 17.54 -8.05
C VAL A 93 -0.47 16.69 -7.21
N ALA A 94 -0.04 16.22 -6.03
CA ALA A 94 -0.92 15.56 -5.07
C ALA A 94 -2.10 16.48 -4.71
N GLY A 95 -3.33 16.01 -4.87
CA GLY A 95 -4.53 16.85 -4.73
C GLY A 95 -4.88 17.68 -5.99
N GLY A 96 -4.06 17.63 -7.02
CA GLY A 96 -4.21 18.32 -8.30
C GLY A 96 -4.67 17.40 -9.43
N LYS A 97 -4.64 17.90 -10.67
CA LYS A 97 -5.01 17.12 -11.87
C LYS A 97 -3.85 16.25 -12.35
N ILE A 98 -4.22 15.12 -12.95
CA ILE A 98 -3.34 14.18 -13.63
C ILE A 98 -3.15 14.63 -15.07
N TYR A 99 -1.91 14.67 -15.50
CA TYR A 99 -1.49 14.93 -16.86
C TYR A 99 -0.81 13.68 -17.40
N GLU A 100 -1.16 13.32 -18.63
CA GLU A 100 -0.44 12.29 -19.38
C GLU A 100 0.62 12.96 -20.25
N ALA A 101 1.86 12.53 -20.10
CA ALA A 101 2.95 12.88 -20.98
C ALA A 101 2.80 12.12 -22.30
N SER A 102 3.05 12.80 -23.42
CA SER A 102 3.03 12.17 -24.75
C SER A 102 4.27 11.33 -25.05
N GLY A 103 5.14 11.12 -24.05
CA GLY A 103 6.42 10.43 -24.18
C GLY A 103 7.09 10.23 -22.81
N PRO A 104 8.40 9.93 -22.77
CA PRO A 104 9.13 9.75 -21.52
C PRO A 104 9.02 11.00 -20.65
N LEU A 105 8.61 10.84 -19.39
CA LEU A 105 8.37 11.95 -18.47
C LEU A 105 9.56 12.93 -18.40
N ASP A 106 10.79 12.42 -18.33
CA ASP A 106 12.02 13.24 -18.22
C ASP A 106 12.32 14.09 -19.47
N LYS A 107 11.61 13.85 -20.58
CA LYS A 107 11.67 14.66 -21.81
C LYS A 107 10.41 15.50 -22.02
N ASP A 108 9.38 15.31 -21.21
CA ASP A 108 8.14 16.06 -21.32
C ASP A 108 8.33 17.51 -20.85
N LYS A 109 8.02 18.45 -21.75
CA LYS A 109 8.19 19.89 -21.46
C LYS A 109 7.24 20.36 -20.36
N GLY A 110 6.07 19.74 -20.21
CA GLY A 110 5.10 20.07 -19.17
C GLY A 110 5.61 19.64 -17.80
N TYR A 111 6.07 18.39 -17.69
CA TYR A 111 6.71 17.85 -16.49
C TYR A 111 7.95 18.66 -16.09
N LEU A 112 8.89 18.91 -17.02
CA LEU A 112 10.10 19.68 -16.73
C LEU A 112 9.80 21.12 -16.26
N LYS A 113 8.79 21.77 -16.85
CA LYS A 113 8.34 23.09 -16.41
C LYS A 113 7.77 23.03 -15.00
N MET A 114 6.94 22.04 -14.71
CA MET A 114 6.35 21.84 -13.38
C MET A 114 7.44 21.57 -12.33
N VAL A 115 8.39 20.68 -12.61
CA VAL A 115 9.54 20.40 -11.74
C VAL A 115 10.39 21.65 -11.50
N ARG A 116 10.65 22.43 -12.56
CA ARG A 116 11.41 23.68 -12.43
C ARG A 116 10.68 24.70 -11.55
N SER A 117 9.36 24.86 -11.71
CA SER A 117 8.55 25.73 -10.85
C SER A 117 8.44 25.21 -9.42
N CYS A 118 8.45 23.89 -9.24
CA CYS A 118 8.38 23.20 -7.95
C CYS A 118 9.66 23.35 -7.13
N ARG A 119 10.83 23.41 -7.78
CA ARG A 119 12.13 23.57 -7.14
C ARG A 119 12.62 25.02 -7.06
N ALA A 120 11.90 25.97 -7.67
CA ALA A 120 12.24 27.39 -7.70
C ALA A 120 12.03 28.08 -6.35
#